data_AF-A0A7I8EFC3-F1
#
_entry.id   AF-A0A7I8EFC3-F1
#
_cell.length_a   1.000
_cell.length_b   1.000
_cell.length_c   1.000
_cell.angle_alpha   90.00
_cell.angle_beta   90.00
_cell.angle_gamma   90.00
#
_symmetry.space_group_name_H-M   'P 1'
#
loop_
_entity.id
_entity.type
_entity.pdbx_description
1 polymer ?
#
loop_
_entity_poly.entity_id
_entity_poly.type
_entity_poly.pdbx_seq_one_letter_code
_entity_poly.pdbx_strand_id
1 'polypeptide(L)'
;MGRNDDSSGFANYSTAELHRHTLILRDTLTVIYDDSSAIRRVVSNAGIPSRHIKLEGKPKNVWTGIIQEVDKRNKFLDLVSAAFSEHPESDVLRREKLYWQGYTK
;
A
#
# COMPACT_ATOMS: atom_id res chain seq x y z
N MET A 1 -23.29 -21.72 11.66
CA MET A 1 -22.14 -21.03 12.28
C MET A 1 -21.85 -19.76 11.49
N GLY A 2 -22.30 -18.62 12.02
CA GLY A 2 -22.15 -17.31 11.36
C GLY A 2 -20.71 -16.83 11.42
N ARG A 3 -20.18 -16.43 10.26
CA ARG A 3 -19.11 -15.44 10.22
C ARG A 3 -19.81 -14.09 10.28
N ASN A 4 -19.70 -13.44 11.44
CA ASN A 4 -20.10 -12.06 11.61
C ASN A 4 -19.18 -11.22 10.73
N ASP A 5 -19.65 -10.94 9.52
CA ASP A 5 -19.10 -9.93 8.63
C ASP A 5 -19.53 -8.57 9.18
N ASP A 6 -18.87 -8.15 10.27
CA ASP A 6 -18.95 -6.79 10.78
C ASP A 6 -18.12 -5.88 9.87
N SER A 7 -18.61 -5.69 8.64
CA SER A 7 -18.09 -4.73 7.67
C SER A 7 -18.96 -3.46 7.66
N SER A 8 -19.26 -2.96 8.86
CA SER A 8 -20.06 -1.74 9.06
C SER A 8 -19.22 -0.50 8.73
N GLY A 9 -19.10 -0.19 7.44
CA GLY A 9 -18.41 0.99 6.89
C GLY A 9 -17.86 0.87 5.46
N PHE A 10 -17.83 -0.34 4.88
CA PHE A 10 -17.11 -0.66 3.63
C PHE A 10 -17.97 -0.72 2.36
N ALA A 11 -19.14 -0.09 2.38
CA ALA A 11 -20.32 -0.43 1.56
C ALA A 11 -20.24 -0.23 0.02
N ASN A 12 -19.07 -0.09 -0.61
CA ASN A 12 -18.99 0.00 -2.08
C ASN A 12 -17.75 -0.64 -2.75
N TYR A 13 -16.84 -1.26 -2.02
CA TYR A 13 -15.64 -1.86 -2.63
C TYR A 13 -15.57 -3.35 -2.33
N SER A 14 -15.66 -4.20 -3.36
CA SER A 14 -15.54 -5.64 -3.19
C SER A 14 -14.15 -6.00 -2.67
N THR A 15 -14.04 -6.95 -1.73
CA THR A 15 -12.76 -7.47 -1.24
C THR A 15 -11.81 -7.87 -2.38
N ALA A 16 -12.36 -8.36 -3.51
CA ALA A 16 -11.62 -8.69 -4.71
C ALA A 16 -11.00 -7.47 -5.42
N GLU A 17 -11.66 -6.32 -5.40
CA GLU A 17 -11.16 -5.07 -5.98
C GLU A 17 -10.05 -4.48 -5.12
N LEU A 18 -10.25 -4.43 -3.80
CA LEU A 18 -9.21 -4.03 -2.85
C LEU A 18 -7.96 -4.89 -3.01
N HIS A 19 -8.13 -6.21 -3.15
CA HIS A 19 -7.02 -7.12 -3.37
C HIS A 19 -6.29 -6.84 -4.69
N ARG A 20 -7.01 -6.53 -5.78
CA ARG A 20 -6.40 -6.16 -7.06
C ARG A 20 -5.60 -4.87 -6.97
N HIS A 21 -6.16 -3.79 -6.41
CA HIS A 21 -5.46 -2.51 -6.23
C HIS A 21 -4.20 -2.68 -5.38
N THR A 22 -4.31 -3.46 -4.30
CA THR A 22 -3.18 -3.80 -3.43
C THR A 22 -2.07 -4.55 -4.18
N LEU A 23 -2.43 -5.49 -5.06
CA LEU A 23 -1.47 -6.22 -5.89
C LEU A 23 -0.82 -5.31 -6.94
N ILE A 24 -1.60 -4.44 -7.60
CA ILE A 24 -1.10 -3.48 -8.59
C ILE A 24 -0.12 -2.52 -7.92
N LEU A 25 -0.47 -1.98 -6.76
CA LEU A 25 0.39 -1.10 -6.00
C LEU A 25 1.68 -1.80 -5.58
N ARG A 26 1.59 -3.01 -5.02
CA ARG A 26 2.77 -3.80 -4.65
C ARG A 26 3.69 -4.06 -5.84
N ASP A 27 3.13 -4.46 -6.98
CA ASP A 27 3.91 -4.77 -8.19
C ASP A 27 4.61 -3.52 -8.73
N THR A 28 3.86 -2.42 -8.83
CA THR A 28 4.38 -1.09 -9.23
C THR A 28 5.50 -0.64 -8.30
N LEU A 29 5.30 -0.72 -6.98
CA LEU A 29 6.31 -0.34 -5.99
C LEU A 29 7.53 -1.27 -6.03
N THR A 30 7.35 -2.55 -6.34
CA THR A 30 8.46 -3.50 -6.51
C THR A 30 9.31 -3.15 -7.74
N VAL A 31 8.68 -2.70 -8.83
CA VAL A 31 9.37 -2.27 -10.06
C VAL A 31 10.11 -0.95 -9.87
N ILE A 32 9.49 0.01 -9.18
CA ILE A 32 10.08 1.34 -8.93
C ILE A 32 11.18 1.27 -7.88
N TYR A 33 10.96 0.51 -6.81
CA TYR A 33 11.84 0.40 -5.66
C TYR A 33 12.35 -1.03 -5.51
N ASP A 34 13.35 -1.37 -6.33
CA ASP A 34 14.10 -2.63 -6.21
C ASP A 34 15.13 -2.57 -5.07
N ASP A 35 15.51 -1.37 -4.64
CA ASP A 35 16.51 -1.15 -3.58
C ASP A 35 15.90 -0.97 -2.17
N SER A 36 16.48 -1.67 -1.20
CA SER A 36 16.00 -1.67 0.19
C SER A 36 16.12 -0.31 0.88
N SER A 37 17.08 0.54 0.49
CA SER A 37 17.24 1.90 1.00
C SER A 37 16.12 2.80 0.50
N ALA A 38 15.75 2.66 -0.78
CA ALA A 38 14.64 3.40 -1.38
C ALA A 38 13.30 2.99 -0.76
N ILE A 39 13.08 1.68 -0.57
CA ILE A 39 11.92 1.16 0.17
C ILE A 39 11.84 1.77 1.58
N ARG A 40 12.95 1.77 2.33
CA ARG A 40 12.96 2.34 3.68
C ARG A 40 12.63 3.82 3.69
N ARG A 41 13.10 4.57 2.69
CA ARG A 41 12.84 6.00 2.55
C ARG A 41 11.36 6.29 2.31
N VAL A 42 10.76 5.66 1.29
CA VAL A 42 9.35 5.90 0.95
C VAL A 42 8.43 5.47 2.09
N VAL A 43 8.74 4.35 2.76
CA VAL A 43 7.92 3.87 3.87
C VAL A 43 8.08 4.74 5.12
N SER A 44 9.27 5.27 5.39
CA SER A 44 9.46 6.25 6.46
C SER A 44 8.73 7.57 6.15
N ASN A 45 8.71 7.98 4.88
CA ASN A 45 7.97 9.16 4.43
C ASN A 45 6.45 9.00 4.57
N ALA A 46 5.94 7.78 4.37
CA ALA A 46 4.56 7.39 4.66
C ALA A 46 4.25 7.27 6.17
N GLY A 47 5.21 7.58 7.05
CA GLY A 47 5.03 7.52 8.49
C GLY A 47 4.82 6.10 9.03
N ILE A 48 5.34 5.10 8.33
CA ILE A 48 5.31 3.70 8.77
C ILE A 48 6.66 3.39 9.43
N PRO A 49 6.68 2.94 10.68
CA PRO A 49 7.93 2.75 11.42
C PRO A 49 8.75 1.62 10.80
N SER A 50 9.92 1.96 10.26
CA SER A 50 10.84 1.00 9.64
C SER A 50 11.28 -0.14 10.56
N ARG A 51 11.15 0.01 11.88
CA ARG A 51 11.39 -1.05 12.88
C ARG A 51 10.44 -2.25 12.73
N HIS A 52 9.26 -2.06 12.13
CA HIS A 52 8.29 -3.13 11.89
C HIS A 52 8.45 -3.79 10.51
N ILE A 53 9.36 -3.29 9.68
CA ILE A 53 9.55 -3.76 8.31
C ILE A 53 10.75 -4.69 8.29
N LYS A 54 10.52 -5.93 7.88
CA LYS A 54 11.60 -6.85 7.54
C LYS A 54 12.04 -6.55 6.10
N LEU A 55 13.14 -5.82 5.97
CA LEU A 55 13.79 -5.54 4.67
C LEU A 55 14.69 -6.71 4.22
N GLU A 56 14.70 -7.83 4.96
CA GLU A 56 15.48 -9.01 4.60
C GLU A 56 14.72 -9.90 3.60
N GLY A 57 15.26 -10.05 2.40
CA GLY A 57 14.76 -10.98 1.38
C GLY A 57 14.47 -10.31 0.03
N LYS A 58 13.65 -10.96 -0.79
CA LYS A 58 13.26 -10.43 -2.11
C LYS A 58 12.38 -9.19 -1.95
N PRO A 59 12.52 -8.15 -2.79
CA PRO A 59 11.76 -6.90 -2.69
C PRO A 59 10.25 -7.14 -2.71
N LYS A 60 9.78 -8.13 -3.47
CA LYS A 60 8.36 -8.55 -3.48
C LYS A 60 7.85 -9.01 -2.10
N ASN A 61 8.65 -9.75 -1.32
CA ASN A 61 8.26 -10.19 0.03
C ASN A 61 8.28 -9.03 1.01
N VAL A 62 9.27 -8.13 0.89
CA VAL A 62 9.36 -6.90 1.67
C VAL A 62 8.12 -6.06 1.45
N TRP A 63 7.74 -5.82 0.19
CA TRP A 63 6.53 -5.08 -0.18
C TRP A 63 5.25 -5.77 0.30
N THR A 64 5.14 -7.09 0.24
CA THR A 64 4.00 -7.80 0.84
C THR A 64 3.90 -7.56 2.34
N GLY A 65 5.01 -7.58 3.07
CA GLY A 65 5.02 -7.28 4.51
C GLY A 65 4.64 -5.83 4.82
N ILE A 66 5.16 -4.88 4.02
CA ILE A 66 4.82 -3.45 4.14
C ILE A 66 3.32 -3.25 3.93
N ILE A 67 2.77 -3.80 2.85
CA ILE A 67 1.35 -3.70 2.51
C ILE A 67 0.46 -4.23 3.64
N GLN A 68 0.83 -5.34 4.29
CA GLN A 68 0.08 -5.85 5.46
C GLN A 68 0.15 -4.90 6.66
N GLU A 69 1.28 -4.25 6.90
CA GLU A 69 1.40 -3.26 7.97
C GLU A 69 0.68 -1.94 7.64
N VAL A 70 0.65 -1.57 6.37
CA VAL A 70 -0.10 -0.42 5.85
C VAL A 70 -1.59 -0.65 6.02
N ASP A 71 -2.08 -1.85 5.69
CA ASP A 71 -3.46 -2.29 5.85
C ASP A 71 -3.93 -2.21 7.31
N LYS A 72 -3.16 -2.81 8.23
CA LYS A 72 -3.46 -2.73 9.68
C LYS A 72 -3.53 -1.31 10.23
N ARG A 73 -2.81 -0.37 9.60
CA ARG A 73 -2.72 1.03 10.05
C ARG A 73 -3.58 1.98 9.21
N ASN A 74 -4.28 1.46 8.22
CA ASN A 74 -5.03 2.21 7.22
C ASN A 74 -4.22 3.35 6.55
N LYS A 75 -2.93 3.11 6.29
CA LYS A 75 -1.98 4.11 5.76
C LYS A 75 -1.75 4.00 4.24
N PHE A 76 -2.68 3.38 3.51
CA PHE A 76 -2.52 3.20 2.06
C PHE A 76 -2.42 4.55 1.35
N LEU A 77 -3.23 5.53 1.76
CA LEU A 77 -3.16 6.88 1.20
C LEU A 77 -1.80 7.53 1.41
N ASP A 78 -1.22 7.44 2.62
CA ASP A 78 0.10 7.99 2.93
C ASP A 78 1.20 7.30 2.11
N LEU A 79 1.14 5.96 1.98
CA LEU A 79 2.11 5.20 1.19
C LEU A 79 2.06 5.60 -0.28
N VAL A 80 0.86 5.64 -0.85
CA VAL A 80 0.67 6.01 -2.26
C VAL A 80 1.01 7.49 -2.48
N SER A 81 0.70 8.36 -1.52
CA SER A 81 1.06 9.79 -1.61
C SER A 81 2.57 9.99 -1.55
N ALA A 82 3.27 9.28 -0.67
CA ALA A 82 4.73 9.31 -0.61
C ALA A 82 5.35 8.81 -1.93
N ALA A 83 4.87 7.68 -2.45
CA ALA A 83 5.35 7.13 -3.72
C ALA A 83 5.03 8.05 -4.92
N PHE A 84 3.85 8.65 -4.94
CA PHE A 84 3.44 9.61 -5.99
C PHE A 84 4.22 10.91 -5.93
N SER A 85 4.62 11.37 -4.74
CA SER A 85 5.50 12.55 -4.60
C SER A 85 6.89 12.30 -5.18
N GLU A 86 7.40 11.07 -5.13
CA GLU A 86 8.68 10.70 -5.76
C GLU A 86 8.53 10.41 -7.26
N HIS A 87 7.39 9.85 -7.69
CA HIS A 87 7.12 9.51 -9.10
C HIS A 87 5.76 10.06 -9.58
N PRO A 88 5.63 11.38 -9.79
CA PRO A 88 4.38 12.00 -10.23
C PRO A 88 4.01 11.64 -11.68
N GLU A 89 4.98 11.14 -12.45
CA GLU A 89 4.83 10.70 -13.85
C GLU A 89 4.11 9.35 -14.01
N SER A 90 3.95 8.57 -12.93
CA SER A 90 3.32 7.26 -13.02
C SER A 90 1.79 7.36 -12.99
N ASP A 91 1.15 7.11 -14.13
CA ASP A 91 -0.31 7.01 -14.26
C ASP A 91 -0.93 5.98 -13.31
N VAL A 92 -0.21 4.89 -13.00
CA VAL A 92 -0.67 3.85 -12.07
C VAL A 92 -0.77 4.40 -10.66
N LEU A 93 0.28 5.08 -10.17
CA LEU A 93 0.26 5.70 -8.84
C LEU A 93 -0.80 6.80 -8.73
N ARG A 94 -1.05 7.55 -9.81
CA ARG A 94 -2.13 8.54 -9.84
C ARG A 94 -3.51 7.90 -9.66
N ARG A 95 -3.77 6.78 -10.36
CA ARG A 95 -5.04 6.03 -10.24
C ARG A 95 -5.20 5.42 -8.86
N GLU A 96 -4.16 4.79 -8.33
CA GLU A 96 -4.15 4.24 -6.97
C GLU A 96 -4.43 5.35 -5.96
N LYS A 97 -3.79 6.52 -6.09
CA LYS A 97 -4.01 7.65 -5.17
C LYS A 97 -5.46 8.07 -5.13
N LEU A 98 -6.11 8.19 -6.29
CA LEU A 98 -7.52 8.58 -6.40
C LEU A 98 -8.44 7.51 -5.78
N TYR A 99 -8.14 6.23 -6.01
CA TYR A 99 -8.89 5.12 -5.42
C TYR A 99 -8.79 5.13 -3.88
N TRP A 100 -7.57 5.22 -3.34
CA TRP A 100 -7.34 5.22 -1.90
C TRP A 100 -7.81 6.52 -1.22
N GLN A 101 -7.82 7.67 -1.92
CA GLN A 101 -8.48 8.89 -1.45
C GLN A 101 -9.98 8.72 -1.28
N GLY A 102 -10.65 7.96 -2.15
CA GLY A 102 -12.06 7.61 -2.01
C GLY A 102 -12.32 6.62 -0.87
N TYR A 103 -11.35 5.74 -0.60
CA TYR A 103 -11.44 4.71 0.45
C TYR A 103 -11.27 5.26 1.87
N THR A 104 -10.44 6.27 2.08
CA THR A 104 -10.14 6.82 3.41
C THR A 104 -11.08 7.94 3.88
N LYS A 105 -12.12 8.26 3.11
CA LYS A 105 -13.00 9.42 3.34
C LYS A 105 -14.24 9.08 4.16
#